data_AF-A0A315F7H3-F1
#
_entry.id   AF-A0A315F7H3-F1
#
_cell.length_a   1.000
_cell.length_b   1.000
_cell.length_c   1.000
_cell.angle_alpha   90.00
_cell.angle_beta   90.00
_cell.angle_gamma   90.00
#
_symmetry.space_group_name_H-M   'P 1'
#
loop_
_entity.id
_entity.type
_entity.pdbx_description
1 polymer ?
#
loop_
_entity_poly.entity_id
_entity_poly.type
_entity_poly.pdbx_seq_one_letter_code
_entity_poly.pdbx_strand_id
1 'polypeptide(L)'
;MNIEHYFDTGFQSDIAKLQFSEVPQVLKDILNDQELVLFGGKNWSHVEADLGPMDSEVRPLFVLCLFAVVATDQCMQSYFKPHYARWRSETAYPKFAWTRFGLYNENPLKLLSVPEQAGLLDTARTSGLMREFVLFYRNLVADYFDMHATGLSADMFFTKLLQDDIMALDEGVLVAAFKQVAFDLLPKPASSLSPTDGYFLAV
;
A
#
# COMPACT_ATOMS: atom_id res chain seq x y z
N MET A 1 -19.72 6.51 9.81
CA MET A 1 -18.28 6.80 9.90
C MET A 1 -17.72 6.77 8.49
N ASN A 2 -17.05 7.83 8.04
CA ASN A 2 -16.39 7.90 6.73
C ASN A 2 -14.91 7.50 6.85
N ILE A 3 -14.19 7.36 5.73
CA ILE A 3 -12.83 6.81 5.76
C ILE A 3 -11.81 7.75 6.42
N GLU A 4 -11.95 9.05 6.21
CA GLU A 4 -11.08 10.08 6.79
C GLU A 4 -11.20 10.10 8.31
N HIS A 5 -12.43 10.16 8.85
CA HIS A 5 -12.64 10.14 10.30
C HIS A 5 -12.10 8.86 10.94
N TYR A 6 -12.26 7.71 10.28
CA TYR A 6 -11.72 6.46 10.78
C TYR A 6 -10.18 6.46 10.77
N PHE A 7 -9.56 6.98 9.71
CA PHE A 7 -8.10 7.08 9.62
C PHE A 7 -7.53 7.93 10.76
N ASP A 8 -8.16 9.07 11.06
CA ASP A 8 -7.67 10.01 12.07
C ASP A 8 -7.86 9.53 13.51
N THR A 9 -8.91 8.74 13.77
CA THR A 9 -9.33 8.43 15.16
C THR A 9 -9.24 6.97 15.55
N GLY A 10 -9.35 6.05 14.59
CA GLY A 10 -9.45 4.61 14.86
C GLY A 10 -8.26 3.81 14.34
N PHE A 11 -7.75 4.14 13.16
CA PHE A 11 -6.80 3.31 12.42
C PHE A 11 -5.52 2.99 13.21
N GLN A 12 -4.93 3.96 13.91
CA GLN A 12 -3.72 3.73 14.73
C GLN A 12 -3.95 2.74 15.88
N SER A 13 -5.15 2.73 16.45
CA SER A 13 -5.48 1.78 17.51
C SER A 13 -5.69 0.37 16.97
N ASP A 14 -6.18 0.24 15.74
CA ASP A 14 -6.43 -1.04 15.09
C ASP A 14 -5.17 -1.65 14.47
N ILE A 15 -4.29 -0.82 13.89
CA ILE A 15 -3.02 -1.32 13.33
C ILE A 15 -2.15 -1.96 14.42
N ALA A 16 -2.19 -1.45 15.65
CA ALA A 16 -1.49 -2.01 16.80
C ALA A 16 -2.03 -3.39 17.24
N LYS A 17 -3.16 -3.85 16.71
CA LYS A 17 -3.77 -5.16 16.99
C LYS A 17 -3.35 -6.25 15.99
N LEU A 18 -2.64 -5.88 14.92
CA LEU A 18 -2.10 -6.85 13.96
C LEU A 18 -1.13 -7.83 14.63
N GLN A 19 -1.00 -9.04 14.06
CA GLN A 19 -0.01 -9.99 14.53
C GLN A 19 1.36 -9.69 13.95
N PHE A 20 2.20 -9.07 14.78
CA PHE A 20 3.56 -8.77 14.39
C PHE A 20 4.49 -9.98 14.50
N SER A 21 5.34 -10.13 13.49
CA SER A 21 6.42 -11.10 13.46
C SER A 21 7.75 -10.43 13.73
N GLU A 22 8.54 -11.06 14.60
CA GLU A 22 9.91 -10.63 14.89
C GLU A 22 10.81 -10.72 13.66
N VAL A 23 11.65 -9.70 13.49
CA VAL A 23 12.65 -9.66 12.42
C VAL A 23 14.02 -9.98 12.99
N PRO A 24 14.76 -10.95 12.40
CA PRO A 24 16.13 -11.23 12.80
C PRO A 24 16.98 -9.95 12.84
N GLN A 25 17.75 -9.77 13.91
CA GLN A 25 18.56 -8.56 14.13
C GLN A 25 19.47 -8.23 12.93
N VAL A 26 20.05 -9.25 12.30
CA VAL A 26 20.90 -9.07 11.10
C VAL A 26 20.17 -8.36 9.96
N LEU A 27 18.87 -8.60 9.76
CA LEU A 27 18.08 -7.91 8.73
C LEU A 27 17.77 -6.47 9.15
N LYS A 28 17.51 -6.22 10.44
CA LYS A 28 17.33 -4.88 10.99
C LYS A 28 18.59 -4.03 10.78
N ASP A 29 19.76 -4.62 10.98
CA ASP A 29 21.06 -3.95 10.78
C ASP A 29 21.33 -3.66 9.30
N ILE A 30 21.07 -4.63 8.41
CA ILE A 30 21.23 -4.45 6.95
C ILE A 30 20.30 -3.36 6.42
N LEU A 31 19.07 -3.31 6.91
CA LEU A 31 18.06 -2.33 6.49
C LEU A 31 18.16 -1.00 7.25
N ASN A 32 19.03 -0.91 8.26
CA ASN A 32 19.16 0.22 9.17
C ASN A 32 17.81 0.63 9.79
N ASP A 33 17.05 -0.36 10.27
CA ASP A 33 15.70 -0.21 10.79
C ASP A 33 15.49 -1.11 12.02
N GLN A 34 15.77 -0.55 13.20
CA GLN A 34 15.76 -1.28 14.47
C GLN A 34 14.34 -1.57 14.99
N GLU A 35 13.40 -0.70 14.62
CA GLU A 35 11.97 -0.80 14.94
C GLU A 35 11.21 -1.61 13.88
N LEU A 36 11.91 -2.32 13.00
CA LEU A 36 11.28 -3.10 11.94
C LEU A 36 10.49 -4.26 12.53
N VAL A 37 9.18 -4.23 12.28
CA VAL A 37 8.24 -5.32 12.52
C VAL A 37 7.47 -5.63 11.25
N LEU A 38 7.09 -6.91 11.07
CA LEU A 38 6.36 -7.37 9.89
C LEU A 38 4.99 -7.88 10.28
N PHE A 39 4.07 -7.88 9.32
CA PHE A 39 2.78 -8.55 9.46
C PHE A 39 2.39 -9.29 8.18
N GLY A 40 1.37 -10.14 8.30
CA GLY A 40 0.72 -10.83 7.20
C GLY A 40 1.30 -12.20 6.86
N GLY A 41 2.63 -12.36 6.87
CA GLY A 41 3.23 -13.63 6.45
C GLY A 41 3.12 -13.88 4.94
N LYS A 42 3.62 -15.03 4.49
CA LYS A 42 3.64 -15.37 3.05
C LYS A 42 2.21 -15.49 2.51
N ASN A 43 1.91 -14.77 1.44
CA ASN A 43 0.56 -14.68 0.85
C ASN A 43 -0.52 -14.20 1.83
N TRP A 44 -0.15 -13.40 2.82
CA TRP A 44 -1.04 -13.02 3.92
C TRP A 44 -1.64 -14.23 4.67
N SER A 45 -0.84 -15.26 4.94
CA SER A 45 -1.28 -16.47 5.65
C SER A 45 -1.93 -16.23 7.02
N HIS A 46 -1.73 -15.06 7.61
CA HIS A 46 -2.28 -14.68 8.91
C HIS A 46 -3.55 -13.83 8.82
N VAL A 47 -4.19 -13.68 7.65
CA VAL A 47 -5.33 -12.76 7.44
C VAL A 47 -6.45 -12.89 8.48
N GLU A 48 -6.83 -14.11 8.88
CA GLU A 48 -7.87 -14.32 9.89
C GLU A 48 -7.45 -13.82 11.28
N ALA A 49 -6.19 -14.03 11.64
CA ALA A 49 -5.64 -13.63 12.92
C ALA A 49 -5.35 -12.12 12.97
N ASP A 50 -4.94 -11.54 11.83
CA ASP A 50 -4.71 -10.11 11.66
C ASP A 50 -6.02 -9.32 11.69
N LEU A 51 -7.09 -9.81 11.04
CA LEU A 51 -8.37 -9.10 10.93
C LEU A 51 -9.39 -9.48 12.01
N GLY A 52 -9.20 -10.62 12.68
CA GLY A 52 -10.08 -11.12 13.74
C GLY A 52 -10.33 -10.13 14.88
N PRO A 53 -9.32 -9.39 15.38
CA PRO A 53 -9.49 -8.39 16.42
C PRO A 53 -10.32 -7.16 16.03
N MET A 54 -10.55 -6.90 14.74
CA MET A 54 -11.35 -5.77 14.28
C MET A 54 -12.82 -6.15 14.18
N ASP A 55 -13.69 -5.20 14.52
CA ASP A 55 -15.12 -5.29 14.28
C ASP A 55 -15.39 -5.43 12.77
N SER A 56 -16.27 -6.37 12.39
CA SER A 56 -16.67 -6.59 10.99
C SER A 56 -17.19 -5.32 10.31
N GLU A 57 -17.82 -4.42 11.06
CA GLU A 57 -18.31 -3.14 10.55
C GLU A 57 -17.19 -2.14 10.22
N VAL A 58 -16.02 -2.32 10.82
CA VAL A 58 -14.84 -1.45 10.67
C VAL A 58 -13.82 -2.04 9.70
N ARG A 59 -13.76 -3.37 9.56
CA ARG A 59 -12.81 -4.09 8.70
C ARG A 59 -12.65 -3.52 7.28
N PRO A 60 -13.73 -3.12 6.54
CA PRO A 60 -13.57 -2.47 5.24
C PRO A 60 -12.71 -1.22 5.28
N LEU A 61 -12.93 -0.34 6.27
CA LEU A 61 -12.16 0.89 6.41
C LEU A 61 -10.72 0.59 6.84
N PHE A 62 -10.55 -0.34 7.78
CA PHE A 62 -9.22 -0.81 8.21
C PHE A 62 -8.38 -1.31 7.03
N VAL A 63 -8.94 -2.21 6.22
CA VAL A 63 -8.23 -2.81 5.07
C VAL A 63 -7.88 -1.74 4.02
N LEU A 64 -8.78 -0.81 3.73
CA LEU A 64 -8.51 0.27 2.76
C LEU A 64 -7.40 1.21 3.27
N CYS A 65 -7.45 1.61 4.54
CA CYS A 65 -6.39 2.41 5.16
C CYS A 65 -5.04 1.66 5.22
N LEU A 66 -5.07 0.38 5.57
CA LEU A 66 -3.89 -0.49 5.60
C LEU A 66 -3.27 -0.63 4.20
N PHE A 67 -4.11 -0.78 3.17
CA PHE A 67 -3.67 -0.78 1.79
C PHE A 67 -2.98 0.54 1.40
N ALA A 68 -3.56 1.68 1.77
CA ALA A 68 -2.97 2.99 1.52
C ALA A 68 -1.55 3.12 2.12
N VAL A 69 -1.37 2.75 3.39
CA VAL A 69 -0.05 2.88 4.05
C VAL A 69 0.98 1.91 3.47
N VAL A 70 0.58 0.67 3.17
CA VAL A 70 1.48 -0.35 2.61
C VAL A 70 1.88 -0.02 1.17
N ALA A 71 0.91 0.37 0.33
CA ALA A 71 1.19 0.79 -1.04
C ALA A 71 2.10 2.03 -1.06
N THR A 72 1.91 2.96 -0.12
CA THR A 72 2.79 4.14 0.00
C THR A 72 4.19 3.77 0.44
N ASP A 73 4.35 2.96 1.49
CA ASP A 73 5.67 2.53 1.96
C ASP A 73 6.46 1.85 0.83
N GLN A 74 5.85 0.92 0.12
CA GLN A 74 6.52 0.19 -0.96
C GLN A 74 6.83 1.10 -2.17
N CYS A 75 5.90 1.96 -2.58
CA CYS A 75 6.13 2.90 -3.68
C CYS A 75 7.23 3.92 -3.34
N MET A 76 7.23 4.45 -2.11
CA MET A 76 8.27 5.35 -1.62
C MET A 76 9.64 4.68 -1.62
N GLN A 77 9.72 3.43 -1.16
CA GLN A 77 10.97 2.66 -1.15
C GLN A 77 11.47 2.34 -2.57
N SER A 78 10.58 2.05 -3.51
CA SER A 78 10.95 1.69 -4.88
C SER A 78 11.37 2.90 -5.72
N TYR A 79 10.56 3.97 -5.71
CA TYR A 79 10.66 5.06 -6.68
C TYR A 79 11.08 6.41 -6.08
N PHE A 80 10.92 6.60 -4.78
CA PHE A 80 11.20 7.86 -4.10
C PHE A 80 12.23 7.70 -2.98
N LYS A 81 13.25 6.85 -3.22
CA LYS A 81 14.34 6.50 -2.28
C LYS A 81 14.94 7.68 -1.50
N PRO A 82 15.22 8.85 -2.10
CA PRO A 82 15.76 9.99 -1.36
C PRO A 82 14.86 10.48 -0.20
N HIS A 83 13.56 10.23 -0.29
CA HIS A 83 12.56 10.63 0.70
C HIS A 83 12.16 9.50 1.64
N TYR A 84 12.53 8.25 1.31
CA TYR A 84 12.06 7.08 2.05
C TYR A 84 12.53 7.03 3.50
N ALA A 85 13.80 7.39 3.77
CA ALA A 85 14.33 7.37 5.13
C ALA A 85 13.52 8.26 6.08
N ARG A 86 13.09 9.43 5.59
CA ARG A 86 12.23 10.36 6.33
C ARG A 86 10.84 9.75 6.57
N TRP A 87 10.17 9.29 5.50
CA TRP A 87 8.87 8.59 5.59
C TRP A 87 8.90 7.48 6.64
N ARG A 88 9.92 6.62 6.59
CA ARG A 88 10.06 5.48 7.50
C ARG A 88 10.27 5.90 8.95
N SER A 89 11.02 6.98 9.19
CA SER A 89 11.27 7.52 10.54
C SER A 89 10.05 8.22 11.14
N GLU A 90 9.20 8.84 10.32
CA GLU A 90 8.02 9.60 10.79
C GLU A 90 6.82 8.67 11.02
N THR A 91 6.63 7.66 10.17
CA THR A 91 5.42 6.81 10.21
C THR A 91 5.59 5.55 11.03
N ALA A 92 6.77 4.93 10.93
CA ALA A 92 7.10 3.65 11.52
C ALA A 92 6.06 2.53 11.39
N TYR A 93 5.30 2.52 10.31
CA TYR A 93 4.30 1.49 10.07
C TYR A 93 4.92 0.10 9.89
N PRO A 94 4.22 -0.97 10.33
CA PRO A 94 4.67 -2.34 10.14
C PRO A 94 4.72 -2.67 8.65
N LYS A 95 5.70 -3.48 8.25
CA LYS A 95 5.85 -3.87 6.84
C LYS A 95 5.00 -5.08 6.50
N PHE A 96 4.24 -5.00 5.40
CA PHE A 96 3.52 -6.14 4.85
C PHE A 96 4.50 -7.06 4.11
N ALA A 97 5.05 -8.02 4.83
CA ALA A 97 6.20 -8.78 4.39
C ALA A 97 6.39 -10.05 5.24
N TRP A 98 7.32 -10.90 4.80
CA TRP A 98 7.76 -12.07 5.56
C TRP A 98 9.26 -12.32 5.38
N THR A 99 9.82 -13.14 6.26
CA THR A 99 11.25 -13.48 6.27
C THR A 99 11.48 -14.94 5.96
N ARG A 100 12.59 -15.21 5.26
CA ARG A 100 13.23 -16.52 5.19
C ARG A 100 14.74 -16.36 5.16
N PHE A 101 15.35 -16.31 3.97
CA PHE A 101 16.76 -15.97 3.77
C PHE A 101 16.98 -14.46 3.50
N GLY A 102 15.91 -13.68 3.56
CA GLY A 102 15.87 -12.25 3.34
C GLY A 102 14.47 -11.72 3.67
N LEU A 103 14.27 -10.42 3.46
CA LEU A 103 12.96 -9.77 3.56
C LEU A 103 12.23 -9.86 2.21
N TYR A 104 10.99 -10.32 2.23
CA TYR A 104 10.13 -10.41 1.05
C TYR A 104 8.89 -9.54 1.28
N ASN A 105 8.78 -8.43 0.55
CA ASN A 105 7.57 -7.63 0.55
C ASN A 105 6.43 -8.41 -0.12
N GLU A 106 5.26 -8.38 0.50
CA GLU A 106 4.04 -8.92 -0.12
C GLU A 106 3.41 -7.89 -1.06
N ASN A 107 2.71 -8.39 -2.08
CA ASN A 107 2.00 -7.53 -3.02
C ASN A 107 0.87 -6.77 -2.28
N PRO A 108 0.86 -5.42 -2.26
CA PRO A 108 -0.16 -4.64 -1.56
C PRO A 108 -1.60 -4.96 -1.98
N LEU A 109 -1.85 -5.33 -3.24
CA LEU A 109 -3.19 -5.69 -3.71
C LEU A 109 -3.76 -6.95 -3.03
N LYS A 110 -2.91 -7.79 -2.40
CA LYS A 110 -3.38 -8.88 -1.54
C LYS A 110 -4.13 -8.37 -0.31
N LEU A 111 -3.92 -7.12 0.09
CA LEU A 111 -4.71 -6.50 1.14
C LEU A 111 -6.20 -6.40 0.76
N LEU A 112 -6.50 -6.36 -0.54
CA LEU A 112 -7.86 -6.35 -1.05
C LEU A 112 -8.35 -7.77 -1.38
N SER A 113 -7.54 -8.57 -2.07
CA SER A 113 -8.00 -9.86 -2.62
C SER A 113 -8.07 -11.00 -1.60
N VAL A 114 -7.11 -11.11 -0.67
CA VAL A 114 -7.06 -12.23 0.28
C VAL A 114 -8.22 -12.20 1.29
N PRO A 115 -8.53 -11.07 1.95
CA PRO A 115 -9.66 -11.05 2.88
C PRO A 115 -11.03 -11.13 2.17
N GLU A 116 -11.11 -10.70 0.91
CA GLU A 116 -12.27 -10.97 0.05
C GLU A 116 -12.45 -12.48 -0.16
N GLN A 117 -11.40 -13.18 -0.59
CA GLN A 117 -11.42 -14.63 -0.84
C GLN A 117 -11.72 -15.45 0.43
N ALA A 118 -11.27 -14.96 1.59
CA ALA A 118 -11.53 -15.57 2.89
C ALA A 118 -12.94 -15.25 3.46
N GLY A 119 -13.73 -14.40 2.79
CA GLY A 119 -15.05 -13.98 3.28
C GLY A 119 -15.00 -13.11 4.54
N LEU A 120 -13.87 -12.43 4.79
CA LEU A 120 -13.64 -11.58 5.96
C LEU A 120 -14.08 -10.13 5.73
N LEU A 121 -14.43 -9.77 4.49
CA LEU A 121 -14.94 -8.46 4.09
C LEU A 121 -16.33 -8.57 3.47
N ASP A 122 -17.16 -7.56 3.76
CA ASP A 122 -18.32 -7.27 2.94
C ASP A 122 -17.85 -6.64 1.62
N THR A 123 -17.75 -7.47 0.58
CA THR A 123 -17.27 -7.06 -0.74
C THR A 123 -18.11 -5.95 -1.37
N ALA A 124 -19.43 -5.99 -1.19
CA ALA A 124 -20.33 -5.00 -1.79
C ALA A 124 -20.16 -3.64 -1.13
N ARG A 125 -20.14 -3.61 0.20
CA ARG A 125 -19.87 -2.39 0.97
C ARG A 125 -18.47 -1.85 0.68
N THR A 126 -17.46 -2.70 0.67
CA THR A 126 -16.07 -2.29 0.44
C THR A 126 -15.89 -1.73 -0.97
N SER A 127 -16.51 -2.35 -1.99
CA SER A 127 -16.53 -1.81 -3.36
C SER A 127 -17.21 -0.44 -3.42
N GLY A 128 -18.30 -0.24 -2.68
CA GLY A 128 -19.01 1.05 -2.60
C GLY A 128 -18.16 2.19 -2.03
N LEU A 129 -17.16 1.87 -1.19
CA LEU A 129 -16.24 2.85 -0.60
C LEU A 129 -15.08 3.24 -1.54
N MET A 130 -14.86 2.51 -2.63
CA MET A 130 -13.63 2.60 -3.41
C MET A 130 -13.38 4.00 -4.00
N ARG A 131 -14.45 4.67 -4.46
CA ARG A 131 -14.37 6.04 -4.98
C ARG A 131 -13.94 7.04 -3.91
N GLU A 132 -14.57 6.97 -2.74
CA GLU A 132 -14.21 7.81 -1.59
C GLU A 132 -12.78 7.54 -1.15
N PHE A 133 -12.41 6.25 -1.07
CA PHE A 133 -11.07 5.82 -0.70
C PHE A 133 -9.98 6.34 -1.64
N VAL A 134 -10.14 6.24 -2.97
CA VAL A 134 -9.12 6.72 -3.91
C VAL A 134 -8.92 8.24 -3.81
N LEU A 135 -10.00 9.00 -3.60
CA LEU A 135 -9.90 10.45 -3.38
C LEU A 135 -9.20 10.77 -2.06
N PHE A 136 -9.59 10.09 -0.97
CA PHE A 136 -8.92 10.19 0.32
C PHE A 136 -7.44 9.87 0.21
N TYR A 137 -7.08 8.76 -0.42
CA TYR A 137 -5.70 8.33 -0.54
C TYR A 137 -4.87 9.32 -1.37
N ARG A 138 -5.46 9.88 -2.43
CA ARG A 138 -4.82 10.93 -3.21
C ARG A 138 -4.51 12.16 -2.37
N ASN A 139 -5.46 12.61 -1.55
CA ASN A 139 -5.27 13.76 -0.68
C ASN A 139 -4.22 13.48 0.39
N LEU A 140 -4.24 12.28 1.01
CA LEU A 140 -3.25 11.87 2.00
C LEU A 140 -1.81 11.95 1.47
N VAL A 141 -1.59 11.50 0.23
CA VAL A 141 -0.28 11.59 -0.42
C VAL A 141 0.08 13.04 -0.76
N ALA A 142 -0.88 13.82 -1.26
CA ALA A 142 -0.65 15.23 -1.57
C ALA A 142 -0.23 16.02 -0.33
N ASP A 143 -0.96 15.87 0.77
CA ASP A 143 -0.70 16.55 2.03
C ASP A 143 0.69 16.16 2.58
N TYR A 144 1.04 14.88 2.53
CA TYR A 144 2.37 14.43 2.95
C TYR A 144 3.49 15.07 2.13
N PHE A 145 3.36 15.15 0.80
CA PHE A 145 4.40 15.74 -0.04
C PHE A 145 4.51 17.25 0.11
N ASP A 146 3.39 17.96 0.26
CA ASP A 146 3.39 19.40 0.49
C ASP A 146 4.16 19.75 1.78
N MET A 147 4.05 18.91 2.82
CA MET A 147 4.73 19.13 4.11
C MET A 147 6.18 18.61 4.15
N HIS A 148 6.47 17.46 3.52
CA HIS A 148 7.71 16.72 3.78
C HIS A 148 8.63 16.54 2.56
N ALA A 149 8.13 16.76 1.34
CA ALA A 149 8.85 16.47 0.09
C ALA A 149 8.53 17.49 -1.01
N THR A 150 8.78 18.78 -0.74
CA THR A 150 8.57 19.88 -1.69
C THR A 150 9.31 19.62 -3.00
N GLY A 151 8.57 19.30 -4.07
CA GLY A 151 9.10 18.88 -5.36
C GLY A 151 8.54 17.56 -5.87
N LEU A 152 7.90 16.77 -5.00
CA LEU A 152 7.04 15.65 -5.40
C LEU A 152 5.59 16.11 -5.51
N SER A 153 4.80 15.40 -6.32
CA SER A 153 3.35 15.58 -6.39
C SER A 153 2.64 14.24 -6.27
N ALA A 154 1.40 14.26 -5.79
CA ALA A 154 0.56 13.05 -5.76
C ALA A 154 0.45 12.42 -7.15
N ASP A 155 0.37 13.25 -8.20
CA ASP A 155 0.27 12.76 -9.57
C ASP A 155 1.50 11.95 -10.02
N MET A 156 2.71 12.41 -9.66
CA MET A 156 3.95 11.65 -9.90
C MET A 156 3.95 10.32 -9.13
N PHE A 157 3.49 10.33 -7.88
CA PHE A 157 3.41 9.13 -7.06
C PHE A 157 2.43 8.10 -7.63
N PHE A 158 1.20 8.50 -7.95
CA PHE A 158 0.21 7.57 -8.50
C PHE A 158 0.58 7.08 -9.89
N THR A 159 1.27 7.89 -10.70
CA THR A 159 1.83 7.41 -11.97
C THR A 159 2.80 6.25 -11.74
N LYS A 160 3.68 6.35 -10.72
CA LYS A 160 4.61 5.27 -10.38
C LYS A 160 3.91 4.06 -9.77
N LEU A 161 3.01 4.28 -8.82
CA LEU A 161 2.25 3.21 -8.18
C LEU A 161 1.45 2.38 -9.21
N LEU A 162 0.77 3.05 -10.15
CA LEU A 162 -0.08 2.38 -11.14
C LEU A 162 0.71 1.72 -12.29
N GLN A 163 2.00 2.02 -12.43
CA GLN A 163 2.90 1.40 -13.40
C GLN A 163 3.73 0.25 -12.81
N ASP A 164 3.70 0.05 -11.51
CA ASP A 164 4.50 -0.96 -10.81
C ASP A 164 3.92 -2.37 -11.07
N ASP A 165 4.80 -3.36 -11.16
CA ASP A 165 4.45 -4.78 -11.34
C ASP A 165 3.51 -5.31 -10.23
N ILE A 166 3.45 -4.65 -9.06
CA ILE A 166 2.42 -4.97 -8.05
C ILE A 166 1.01 -4.90 -8.64
N MET A 167 0.77 -4.06 -9.64
CA MET A 167 -0.51 -3.90 -10.32
C MET A 167 -0.84 -5.04 -11.30
N ALA A 168 0.03 -6.03 -11.46
CA ALA A 168 -0.24 -7.21 -12.30
C ALA A 168 -1.22 -8.21 -11.64
N LEU A 169 -1.52 -8.09 -10.34
CA LEU A 169 -2.52 -8.94 -9.70
C LEU A 169 -3.92 -8.53 -10.15
N ASP A 170 -4.63 -9.40 -10.87
CA ASP A 170 -5.97 -9.13 -11.42
C ASP A 170 -7.11 -9.89 -10.72
N GLU A 171 -6.82 -10.55 -9.60
CA GLU A 171 -7.78 -11.39 -8.89
C GLU A 171 -8.61 -10.61 -7.86
N GLY A 172 -9.92 -10.77 -7.88
CA GLY A 172 -10.85 -10.24 -6.89
C GLY A 172 -11.66 -9.02 -7.36
N VAL A 173 -12.90 -8.93 -6.89
CA VAL A 173 -13.82 -7.81 -7.18
C VAL A 173 -13.25 -6.52 -6.61
N LEU A 174 -12.63 -6.55 -5.42
CA LEU A 174 -12.09 -5.35 -4.78
C LEU A 174 -10.87 -4.81 -5.52
N VAL A 175 -10.01 -5.70 -6.03
CA VAL A 175 -8.87 -5.29 -6.86
C VAL A 175 -9.35 -4.66 -8.17
N ALA A 176 -10.33 -5.27 -8.83
CA ALA A 176 -10.91 -4.72 -10.05
C ALA A 176 -11.56 -3.34 -9.80
N ALA A 177 -12.34 -3.20 -8.72
CA ALA A 177 -12.96 -1.95 -8.33
C ALA A 177 -11.92 -0.86 -8.04
N PHE A 178 -10.85 -1.18 -7.30
CA PHE A 178 -9.76 -0.25 -7.04
C PHE A 178 -9.12 0.23 -8.34
N LYS A 179 -8.72 -0.70 -9.22
CA LYS A 179 -8.10 -0.36 -10.51
C LYS A 179 -8.99 0.52 -11.36
N GLN A 180 -10.27 0.16 -11.50
CA GLN A 180 -11.23 0.94 -12.27
C GLN A 180 -11.30 2.39 -11.77
N VAL A 181 -11.55 2.57 -10.48
CA VAL A 181 -11.65 3.92 -9.88
C VAL A 181 -10.32 4.67 -9.97
N ALA A 182 -9.20 3.99 -9.73
CA ALA A 182 -7.87 4.57 -9.82
C ALA A 182 -7.58 5.09 -11.23
N PHE A 183 -7.83 4.29 -12.28
CA PHE A 183 -7.61 4.70 -13.66
C PHE A 183 -8.58 5.79 -14.15
N ASP A 184 -9.75 5.92 -13.50
CA ASP A 184 -10.72 6.98 -13.79
C ASP A 184 -10.37 8.32 -13.13
N LEU A 185 -9.80 8.29 -11.92
CA LEU A 185 -9.60 9.49 -11.09
C LEU A 185 -8.15 9.97 -11.01
N LEU A 186 -7.18 9.09 -11.21
CA LEU A 186 -5.76 9.39 -11.07
C LEU A 186 -5.14 9.64 -12.44
N PRO A 187 -4.04 10.40 -12.50
CA PRO A 187 -3.36 10.66 -13.75
C PRO A 187 -3.03 9.35 -14.45
N LYS A 188 -3.42 9.27 -15.72
CA LYS A 188 -3.03 8.16 -16.56
C LYS A 188 -1.54 8.28 -16.81
N PRO A 189 -0.78 7.17 -16.77
CA PRO A 189 0.57 7.19 -17.26
C PRO A 189 0.55 7.72 -18.70
N ALA A 190 1.39 8.71 -19.01
CA ALA A 190 1.60 9.10 -20.38
C ALA A 190 1.97 7.83 -21.15
N SER A 191 1.15 7.47 -22.13
CA SER A 191 1.40 6.35 -23.05
C SER A 191 2.85 6.44 -23.49
N SER A 192 3.63 5.39 -23.19
CA SER A 192 5.02 5.29 -23.61
C SER A 192 5.11 5.68 -25.08
N LEU A 193 5.97 6.66 -25.37
CA LEU A 193 6.35 7.04 -26.71
C LEU A 193 6.53 5.80 -27.60
N SER A 194 5.99 5.88 -28.81
CA SER A 194 6.27 4.98 -29.93
C SER A 194 7.73 4.50 -29.95
N PRO A 195 7.99 3.20 -30.17
CA PRO A 195 9.34 2.67 -30.37
C PRO A 195 9.84 3.12 -31.75
N THR A 196 10.30 4.36 -31.85
CA THR A 196 10.97 4.86 -33.07
C THR A 196 12.34 5.46 -32.84
N ASP A 197 12.80 5.59 -31.60
CA ASP A 197 14.20 6.00 -31.33
C ASP A 197 15.04 4.79 -30.93
N GLY A 198 15.17 3.88 -31.90
CA GLY A 198 16.14 2.80 -31.87
C GLY A 198 17.06 2.90 -33.08
N TYR A 199 18.36 2.89 -32.80
CA TYR A 199 19.51 2.81 -33.71
C TYR A 199 19.99 4.12 -34.33
N PHE A 200 21.08 4.67 -33.78
CA PHE A 200 22.37 4.57 -34.47
C PHE A 200 23.51 4.43 -33.45
N LEU A 201 24.24 3.33 -33.63
CA LEU A 201 25.45 2.94 -32.92
C LEU A 201 26.62 3.85 -33.31
N ALA A 202 27.57 3.93 -32.37
CA ALA A 202 28.91 4.49 -32.55
C ALA A 202 29.63 3.94 -33.79
N VAL A 203 30.48 4.79 -34.38
CA VAL A 203 31.70 4.42 -35.11
C VAL A 203 32.85 5.22 -34.52
#